data_AF-A0A162EYE0-F1
#
_entry.id   AF-A0A162EYE0-F1
#
_cell.length_a   1.000
_cell.length_b   1.000
_cell.length_c   1.000
_cell.angle_alpha   90.00
_cell.angle_beta   90.00
_cell.angle_gamma   90.00
#
_symmetry.space_group_name_H-M   'P 1'
#
loop_
_entity.id
_entity.type
_entity.pdbx_description
1 polymer ?
#
loop_
_entity_poly.entity_id
_entity_poly.type
_entity_poly.pdbx_seq_one_letter_code
_entity_poly.pdbx_strand_id
1 'polypeptide(L)'
;MGGDWHKNRDNFRAMREEIKQLHAALNAGQSIHVETTLSGQEKAQLNLIERAHQNGFEVTLLYVALKNKKVAINRVHERVKNVGTVYQMKLLKNVIVNQIII
;
A
#
# COMPACT_ATOMS: atom_id res chain seq x y z
N MET A 1 -9.49 -7.53 -20.93
CA MET A 1 -8.88 -6.98 -19.70
C MET A 1 -8.75 -5.48 -19.88
N GLY A 2 -9.10 -4.68 -18.87
CA GLY A 2 -9.04 -3.21 -18.94
C GLY A 2 -9.69 -2.61 -17.70
N GLY A 3 -8.88 -2.14 -16.76
CA GLY A 3 -9.33 -1.34 -15.63
C GLY A 3 -8.95 0.12 -15.87
N ASP A 4 -9.84 1.03 -15.55
CA ASP A 4 -9.58 2.46 -15.63
C ASP A 4 -9.44 3.03 -14.22
N TRP A 5 -8.21 3.38 -13.84
CA TRP A 5 -7.90 3.85 -12.48
C TRP A 5 -8.55 5.20 -12.15
N HIS A 6 -9.03 5.94 -13.14
CA HIS A 6 -9.83 7.15 -12.90
C HIS A 6 -11.26 6.81 -12.43
N LYS A 7 -11.71 5.56 -12.58
CA LYS A 7 -13.05 5.12 -12.20
C LYS A 7 -13.01 4.43 -10.84
N ASN A 8 -13.67 5.03 -9.85
CA ASN A 8 -13.80 4.45 -8.50
C ASN A 8 -14.27 2.99 -8.51
N ARG A 9 -15.23 2.65 -9.38
CA ARG A 9 -15.71 1.27 -9.54
C ARG A 9 -14.58 0.29 -9.84
N ASP A 10 -13.69 0.64 -10.74
CA ASP A 10 -12.62 -0.26 -11.20
C ASP A 10 -11.55 -0.36 -10.11
N ASN A 11 -11.29 0.72 -9.36
CA ASN A 11 -10.45 0.73 -8.17
C ASN A 11 -11.01 -0.19 -7.08
N PHE A 12 -12.31 -0.10 -6.77
CA PHE A 12 -12.97 -1.01 -5.82
C PHE A 12 -12.94 -2.46 -6.29
N ARG A 13 -13.08 -2.71 -7.59
CA ARG A 13 -12.96 -4.06 -8.15
C ARG A 13 -11.55 -4.62 -7.96
N ALA A 14 -10.52 -3.82 -8.24
CA ALA A 14 -9.12 -4.20 -8.04
C ALA A 14 -8.82 -4.50 -6.57
N MET A 15 -9.26 -3.63 -5.65
CA MET A 15 -9.10 -3.83 -4.20
C MET A 15 -9.75 -5.14 -3.72
N ARG A 16 -10.97 -5.47 -4.20
CA ARG A 16 -11.63 -6.73 -3.82
C ARG A 16 -10.89 -7.95 -4.35
N GLU A 17 -10.33 -7.86 -5.55
CA GLU A 17 -9.56 -8.95 -6.15
C GLU A 17 -8.24 -9.19 -5.39
N GLU A 18 -7.56 -8.13 -4.97
CA GLU A 18 -6.38 -8.22 -4.09
C GLU A 18 -6.71 -8.96 -2.78
N ILE A 19 -7.76 -8.54 -2.07
CA ILE A 19 -8.19 -9.18 -0.81
C ILE A 19 -8.50 -10.67 -1.03
N LYS A 20 -9.15 -11.00 -2.14
CA LYS A 20 -9.47 -12.39 -2.50
C LYS A 20 -8.19 -13.21 -2.70
N GLN A 21 -7.19 -12.66 -3.39
CA GLN A 21 -5.91 -13.33 -3.63
C GLN A 21 -5.11 -13.50 -2.33
N LEU A 22 -5.08 -12.49 -1.46
CA LEU A 22 -4.45 -12.59 -0.14
C LEU A 22 -5.05 -13.73 0.69
N HIS A 23 -6.38 -13.81 0.75
CA HIS A 23 -7.05 -14.90 1.48
C HIS A 23 -6.78 -16.27 0.86
N ALA A 24 -6.74 -16.37 -0.48
CA ALA A 24 -6.43 -17.63 -1.15
C ALA A 24 -5.01 -18.08 -0.85
N ALA A 25 -4.03 -17.17 -0.88
CA ALA A 25 -2.64 -17.45 -0.56
C ALA A 25 -2.47 -17.91 0.90
N LEU A 26 -3.11 -17.22 1.85
CA LEU A 26 -3.08 -17.62 3.26
C LEU A 26 -3.67 -19.03 3.47
N ASN A 27 -4.83 -19.31 2.88
CA ASN A 27 -5.47 -20.62 2.99
C ASN A 27 -4.64 -21.74 2.33
N ALA A 28 -3.83 -21.41 1.31
CA ALA A 28 -2.96 -22.35 0.62
C ALA A 28 -1.60 -22.55 1.30
N GLY A 29 -1.32 -21.85 2.41
CA GLY A 29 0.00 -21.90 3.05
C GLY A 29 1.10 -21.17 2.24
N GLN A 30 0.73 -20.32 1.29
CA GLN A 30 1.67 -19.60 0.44
C GLN A 30 2.20 -18.35 1.15
N SER A 31 3.53 -18.19 1.21
CA SER A 31 4.16 -16.97 1.71
C SER A 31 3.78 -15.76 0.84
N ILE A 32 3.48 -14.64 1.51
CA ILE A 32 3.05 -13.39 0.87
C ILE A 32 3.86 -12.22 1.39
N HIS A 33 4.00 -11.21 0.54
CA HIS A 33 4.50 -9.89 0.92
C HIS A 33 3.40 -8.86 0.65
N VAL A 34 3.14 -7.99 1.62
CA VAL A 34 2.10 -6.96 1.54
C VAL A 34 2.73 -5.59 1.79
N GLU A 35 2.72 -4.76 0.76
CA GLU A 35 3.16 -3.37 0.85
C GLU A 35 1.96 -2.46 1.04
N THR A 36 1.97 -1.68 2.12
CA THR A 36 0.88 -0.76 2.42
C THR A 36 1.41 0.52 3.05
N THR A 37 0.75 1.63 2.73
CA THR A 37 0.98 2.93 3.34
C THR A 37 0.41 3.03 4.76
N LEU A 38 -0.26 1.98 5.26
CA LEU A 38 -1.07 2.01 6.50
C LEU A 38 -2.04 3.20 6.56
N SER A 39 -2.44 3.74 5.40
CA SER A 39 -3.36 4.88 5.31
C SER A 39 -4.82 4.45 5.11
N GLY A 40 -5.08 3.14 5.09
CA GLY A 40 -6.42 2.54 5.06
C GLY A 40 -7.02 2.37 6.46
N GLN A 41 -8.14 1.66 6.55
CA GLN A 41 -8.68 1.28 7.86
C GLN A 41 -7.70 0.35 8.60
N GLU A 42 -7.16 0.84 9.72
CA GLU A 42 -6.23 0.11 10.60
C GLU A 42 -6.68 -1.32 10.88
N LYS A 43 -7.98 -1.51 11.15
CA LYS A 43 -8.59 -2.80 11.43
C LYS A 43 -8.40 -3.84 10.32
N ALA A 44 -8.38 -3.42 9.05
CA ALA A 44 -8.22 -4.35 7.94
C ALA A 44 -6.84 -5.01 7.94
N GLN A 45 -5.80 -4.24 8.26
CA GLN A 45 -4.42 -4.72 8.32
C GLN A 45 -4.19 -5.60 9.55
N LEU A 46 -4.75 -5.21 10.71
CA LEU A 46 -4.72 -6.04 11.92
C LEU A 46 -5.42 -7.39 11.70
N ASN A 47 -6.59 -7.40 11.07
CA ASN A 47 -7.31 -8.64 10.75
C ASN A 47 -6.50 -9.56 9.82
N LEU A 48 -5.74 -9.00 8.88
CA LEU A 48 -4.89 -9.79 7.98
C LEU A 48 -3.74 -10.46 8.75
N ILE A 49 -3.10 -9.72 9.66
CA ILE A 49 -2.03 -10.24 10.54
C ILE A 49 -2.58 -11.34 11.46
N GLU A 50 -3.73 -11.10 12.10
CA GLU A 50 -4.40 -12.10 12.94
C GLU A 50 -4.71 -13.38 12.15
N ARG A 51 -5.24 -13.24 10.95
CA ARG A 51 -5.54 -14.38 10.08
C ARG A 51 -4.28 -15.14 9.67
N ALA A 52 -3.19 -14.44 9.37
CA ALA A 52 -1.92 -15.09 9.06
C ALA A 52 -1.43 -15.94 10.24
N HIS A 53 -1.44 -15.41 11.46
CA HIS A 53 -1.12 -16.18 12.67
C HIS A 53 -2.05 -17.39 12.87
N GLN A 54 -3.35 -17.23 12.66
CA GLN A 54 -4.32 -18.34 12.73
C GLN A 54 -4.05 -19.45 11.70
N ASN A 55 -3.42 -19.11 10.57
CA ASN A 55 -3.00 -20.08 9.56
C ASN A 55 -1.56 -20.58 9.78
N GLY A 56 -0.96 -20.31 10.95
CA GLY A 56 0.35 -20.84 11.34
C GLY A 56 1.55 -20.12 10.71
N PHE A 57 1.35 -18.94 10.12
CA PHE A 57 2.44 -18.15 9.57
C PHE A 57 3.18 -17.38 10.67
N GLU A 58 4.50 -17.28 10.52
CA GLU A 58 5.28 -16.25 11.17
C GLU A 58 5.09 -14.92 10.41
N VAL A 59 4.79 -13.84 11.13
CA VAL A 59 4.58 -12.51 10.54
C VAL A 59 5.70 -11.58 10.98
N THR A 60 6.43 -11.02 10.01
CA THR A 60 7.40 -9.95 10.24
C THR A 60 6.84 -8.62 9.75
N LEU A 61 6.72 -7.64 10.65
CA LEU A 61 6.31 -6.28 10.29
C LEU A 61 7.53 -5.37 10.15
N LEU A 62 7.75 -4.85 8.94
CA LEU A 62 8.78 -3.86 8.66
C LEU A 62 8.14 -2.48 8.53
N TYR A 63 8.35 -1.63 9.53
CA TYR A 63 7.84 -0.27 9.54
C TYR A 63 8.95 0.74 9.21
N VAL A 64 8.83 1.39 8.05
CA VAL A 64 9.78 2.41 7.60
C VAL A 64 9.19 3.79 7.81
N ALA A 65 9.70 4.51 8.81
CA ALA A 65 9.32 5.90 9.08
C ALA A 65 10.37 6.88 8.54
N LEU A 66 9.90 8.05 8.09
CA LEU A 66 10.78 9.16 7.76
C LEU A 66 10.91 10.10 8.96
N LYS A 67 12.10 10.68 9.10
CA LYS A 67 12.42 11.63 10.20
C LYS A 67 11.40 12.75 10.35
N ASN A 68 10.85 13.25 9.23
CA ASN A 68 9.80 14.26 9.21
C ASN A 68 9.17 14.40 7.82
N LYS A 69 8.06 15.16 7.76
CA LYS A 69 7.32 15.47 6.52
C LYS A 69 8.18 16.13 5.42
N LYS A 70 9.18 16.94 5.79
CA LYS A 70 10.01 17.68 4.82
C LYS A 70 10.88 16.70 4.02
N VAL A 71 11.39 15.65 4.67
CA VAL A 71 12.13 14.58 4.00
C VAL A 71 11.23 13.84 3.00
N ALA A 72 9.98 13.52 3.36
CA ALA A 72 9.04 12.84 2.47
C ALA A 72 8.77 13.65 1.19
N ILE A 73 8.44 14.93 1.35
CA ILE A 73 8.17 15.85 0.22
C ILE A 73 9.39 15.97 -0.69
N ASN A 74 10.58 16.16 -0.11
CA ASN A 74 11.81 16.28 -0.89
C ASN A 74 12.11 14.99 -1.68
N ARG A 75 11.90 13.80 -1.10
CA ARG A 75 12.09 12.52 -1.83
C ARG A 75 11.15 12.40 -3.02
N VAL A 76 9.89 12.83 -2.87
CA VAL A 76 8.93 12.84 -3.99
C VAL A 76 9.36 13.82 -5.07
N HIS A 77 9.80 15.03 -4.70
CA HIS A 77 10.31 16.03 -5.64
C HIS A 77 11.50 15.50 -6.45
N GLU A 78 12.50 14.93 -5.80
CA GLU A 78 13.67 14.35 -6.48
C GLU A 78 13.28 13.18 -7.39
N ARG A 79 12.36 12.30 -6.96
CA ARG A 79 11.88 11.19 -7.80
C ARG A 79 11.17 11.70 -9.06
N VAL A 80 10.27 12.68 -8.93
CA VAL A 80 9.55 13.26 -10.08
C VAL A 80 10.51 13.95 -11.03
N LYS A 81 11.53 14.65 -10.50
CA LYS A 81 12.57 15.30 -11.29
C LYS A 81 13.40 14.29 -12.11
N ASN A 82 13.71 13.13 -11.53
CA ASN A 82 14.56 12.10 -12.15
C ASN A 82 13.81 11.20 -13.15
N VAL A 83 12.48 11.04 -13.02
CA VAL A 83 11.68 10.14 -13.88
C VAL A 83 11.15 10.85 -15.15
N GLY A 84 11.24 12.18 -15.23
CA GLY A 84 10.69 12.95 -16.34
C GLY A 84 9.19 13.24 -16.15
N THR A 85 8.79 14.43 -16.57
CA THR A 85 7.51 15.08 -16.25
C THR A 85 6.28 14.31 -16.75
N VAL A 86 5.57 13.62 -15.85
CA VAL A 86 4.18 13.15 -16.12
C VAL A 86 3.17 13.66 -15.09
N TYR A 87 3.58 14.34 -14.02
CA TYR A 87 2.64 14.78 -12.98
C TYR A 87 2.72 16.28 -12.71
N GLN A 88 1.76 17.03 -13.26
CA GLN A 88 1.38 18.36 -12.80
C GLN A 88 0.96 18.25 -11.34
N MET A 89 1.85 18.67 -10.45
CA MET A 89 1.69 18.59 -9.00
C MET A 89 0.64 19.58 -8.52
N LYS A 90 -0.63 19.18 -8.52
CA LYS A 90 -1.65 19.83 -7.68
C LYS A 90 -1.33 19.43 -6.24
N LEU A 91 -0.50 20.27 -5.59
CA LEU A 91 -0.08 20.17 -4.20
C LEU A 91 -1.28 19.78 -3.30
N LEU A 92 -1.37 18.51 -2.94
CA LEU A 92 -2.30 18.06 -1.92
C LEU A 92 -1.75 18.57 -0.59
N LYS A 93 -2.26 19.73 -0.16
CA LYS A 93 -1.84 20.45 1.05
C LYS A 93 -2.01 19.65 2.35
N ASN A 94 -2.68 18.50 2.33
CA ASN A 94 -2.98 17.68 3.51
C ASN A 94 -2.89 16.17 3.19
N VAL A 95 -1.72 15.63 2.85
CA VAL A 95 -1.53 14.17 2.77
C VAL A 95 -0.40 13.76 3.70
N ILE A 96 -0.74 12.99 4.73
CA ILE A 96 0.22 12.18 5.48
C ILE A 96 0.59 11.03 4.54
N VAL A 97 1.73 11.16 3.85
CA VAL A 97 2.30 10.08 3.05
C VAL A 97 3.12 9.20 4.01
N ASN A 98 2.49 8.21 4.63
CA ASN A 98 3.22 7.05 5.10
C ASN A 98 3.43 6.17 3.87
N GLN A 99 4.65 6.01 3.38
CA GLN A 99 4.98 5.05 2.32
C GLN A 99 5.95 4.04 2.91
N ILE A 100 5.50 2.79 3.07
CA ILE A 100 6.38 1.64 3.25
C ILE A 100 6.78 1.22 1.83
N ILE A 101 8.06 1.41 1.50
CA ILE A 101 8.71 0.86 0.30
C ILE A 101 9.78 -0.06 0.86
N ILE A 102 9.76 -1.33 0.44
CA ILE A 102 10.97 -2.17 0.48
C ILE A 102 11.59 -2.11 -0.91
#